data_AF-A0AAV7BZP6-F1
#
_entry.id   AF-A0AAV7BZP6-F1
#
_cell.length_a   1.000
_cell.length_b   1.000
_cell.length_c   1.000
_cell.angle_alpha   90.00
_cell.angle_beta   90.00
_cell.angle_gamma   90.00
#
_symmetry.space_group_name_H-M   'P 1'
#
loop_
_entity.id
_entity.type
_entity.pdbx_description
1 polymer ?
#
loop_
_entity_poly.entity_id
_entity_poly.type
_entity_poly.pdbx_seq_one_letter_code
_entity_poly.pdbx_strand_id
1 'polypeptide(L)'
;MKKTKTWIITCIYLQLFFVCFGSPCTNPLTDAVNDIEKLVGNLPNDYIMRLKRVPAKDHLAKHCWLYVMVHELSNRLELLVYKFSTTSQNYRILGDLSLIFREIRNCVHLNEQMEFVEEYLDNVSDGEFVPRDFFNSVTSTFDVFKDINNTNYNTTCVVPTSDPELGEYC
;
A
#
# COMPACT_ATOMS: atom_id res chain seq x y z
N MET A 1 -4.02 -17.63 44.83
CA MET A 1 -3.21 -17.09 43.71
C MET A 1 -3.51 -17.68 42.32
N LYS A 2 -4.38 -18.68 42.14
CA LYS A 2 -4.68 -19.25 40.80
C LYS A 2 -5.60 -18.37 39.93
N LYS A 3 -6.53 -17.63 40.55
CA LYS A 3 -7.56 -16.85 39.83
C LYS A 3 -6.99 -15.70 38.97
N THR A 4 -5.94 -15.02 39.44
CA THR A 4 -5.33 -13.89 38.72
C THR A 4 -4.58 -14.32 37.46
N LYS A 5 -3.91 -15.49 37.49
CA LYS A 5 -3.23 -16.06 36.30
C LYS A 5 -4.24 -16.48 35.23
N THR A 6 -5.37 -17.07 35.61
CA THR A 6 -6.41 -17.48 34.65
C THR A 6 -7.02 -16.28 33.93
N TRP A 7 -7.27 -15.17 34.63
CA TRP A 7 -7.80 -13.95 34.01
C TRP A 7 -6.86 -13.31 33.00
N ILE A 8 -5.55 -13.25 33.30
CA ILE A 8 -4.55 -12.73 32.36
C ILE A 8 -4.49 -13.59 31.10
N ILE A 9 -4.50 -14.93 31.27
CA ILE A 9 -4.47 -15.87 30.16
C ILE A 9 -5.74 -15.72 29.30
N THR A 10 -6.92 -15.63 29.92
CA THR A 10 -8.18 -15.40 29.19
C THR A 10 -8.17 -14.07 28.46
N CYS A 11 -7.67 -12.98 29.06
CA CYS A 11 -7.54 -11.69 28.37
C CYS A 11 -6.60 -11.74 27.18
N ILE A 12 -5.45 -12.43 27.29
CA ILE A 12 -4.51 -12.61 26.17
C ILE A 12 -5.18 -13.40 25.05
N TYR A 13 -5.88 -14.50 25.37
CA TYR A 13 -6.61 -15.27 24.36
C TYR A 13 -7.75 -14.47 23.73
N LEU A 14 -8.46 -13.63 24.50
CA LEU A 14 -9.53 -12.78 23.99
C LEU A 14 -8.98 -11.67 23.07
N GLN A 15 -7.86 -11.06 23.45
CA GLN A 15 -7.14 -10.08 22.61
C GLN A 15 -6.66 -10.73 21.31
N LEU A 16 -6.05 -11.92 21.38
CA LEU A 16 -5.65 -12.68 20.19
C LEU A 16 -6.85 -13.09 19.33
N PHE A 17 -7.99 -13.40 19.94
CA PHE A 17 -9.22 -13.73 19.22
C PHE A 17 -9.77 -12.54 18.44
N PHE A 18 -9.76 -11.33 19.02
CA PHE A 18 -10.11 -10.09 18.30
C PHE A 18 -9.11 -9.73 17.19
N VAL A 19 -7.83 -10.11 17.33
CA VAL A 19 -6.83 -9.94 16.27
C VAL A 19 -7.06 -10.92 15.11
N CYS A 20 -7.51 -12.16 15.38
CA CYS A 20 -7.78 -13.16 14.35
C CYS A 20 -9.15 -13.03 13.67
N PHE A 21 -10.14 -12.41 14.31
CA PHE A 21 -11.53 -12.27 13.80
C PHE A 21 -11.98 -10.82 13.60
N GLY A 22 -11.08 -9.84 13.75
CA GLY A 22 -11.36 -8.47 13.34
C GLY A 22 -11.58 -8.41 11.82
N SER A 23 -12.44 -7.51 11.35
CA SER A 23 -12.55 -7.26 9.91
C SER A 23 -11.16 -6.91 9.36
N PRO A 24 -10.75 -7.43 8.18
CA PRO A 24 -9.42 -7.19 7.61
C PRO A 24 -9.08 -5.70 7.43
N CYS A 25 -10.09 -4.82 7.46
CA CYS A 25 -9.95 -3.36 7.35
C CYS A 25 -9.82 -2.58 8.67
N THR A 26 -9.50 -3.22 9.80
CA THR A 26 -9.35 -2.49 11.07
C THR A 26 -8.06 -1.66 11.06
N ASN A 27 -8.13 -0.43 10.53
CA ASN A 27 -7.06 0.56 10.37
C ASN A 27 -5.64 -0.02 10.18
N PRO A 28 -5.29 -0.49 8.97
CA PRO A 28 -3.97 -1.04 8.69
C PRO A 28 -2.83 -0.01 8.79
N LEU A 29 -3.15 1.30 8.82
CA LEU A 29 -2.14 2.36 8.95
C LEU A 29 -1.69 2.50 10.40
N THR A 30 -0.49 2.00 10.69
CA THR A 30 0.19 2.13 11.98
C THR A 30 1.06 3.40 12.05
N ASP A 31 1.75 3.62 13.17
CA ASP A 31 2.65 4.75 13.40
C ASP A 31 3.89 4.76 12.50
N ALA A 32 4.23 3.63 11.87
CA ALA A 32 5.36 3.50 10.94
C ALA A 32 5.29 4.47 9.75
N VAL A 33 4.10 4.96 9.37
CA VAL A 33 3.95 5.99 8.33
C VAL A 33 4.66 7.30 8.67
N ASN A 34 4.87 7.58 9.96
CA ASN A 34 5.56 8.79 10.43
C ASN A 34 7.09 8.71 10.22
N ASP A 35 7.63 7.51 10.01
CA ASP A 35 9.06 7.29 9.80
C ASP A 35 9.48 7.37 8.33
N ILE A 36 8.55 7.63 7.39
CA ILE A 36 8.84 7.72 5.95
C ILE A 36 9.85 8.82 5.63
N GLU A 37 9.69 10.02 6.18
CA GLU A 37 10.63 11.13 5.93
C GLU A 37 12.05 10.79 6.40
N LYS A 38 12.16 10.08 7.53
CA LYS A 38 13.44 9.60 8.04
C LYS A 38 14.06 8.57 7.12
N LEU A 39 13.26 7.64 6.59
CA LEU A 39 13.71 6.67 5.60
C LEU A 39 14.20 7.38 4.33
N VAL A 40 13.41 8.29 3.76
CA VAL A 40 13.76 9.08 2.56
C VAL A 40 15.07 9.85 2.77
N GLY A 41 15.25 10.48 3.94
CA GLY A 41 16.48 11.19 4.29
C GLY A 41 17.73 10.30 4.39
N ASN A 42 17.56 8.98 4.54
CA ASN A 42 18.65 8.00 4.58
C ASN A 42 18.91 7.33 3.21
N LEU A 43 18.17 7.69 2.16
CA LEU A 43 18.37 7.14 0.82
C LEU A 43 19.22 8.09 -0.02
N PRO A 44 20.10 7.58 -0.90
CA PRO A 44 20.79 8.43 -1.86
C PRO A 44 19.77 9.13 -2.76
N ASN A 45 19.85 10.45 -2.87
CA ASN A 45 18.87 11.24 -3.63
C ASN A 45 18.86 10.91 -5.14
N ASP A 46 19.97 10.37 -5.65
CA ASP A 46 20.17 9.94 -7.03
C ASP A 46 19.84 8.46 -7.25
N TYR A 47 19.38 7.73 -6.23
CA TYR A 47 18.95 6.35 -6.37
C TYR A 47 17.66 6.28 -7.21
N ILE A 48 17.73 5.53 -8.31
CA ILE A 48 16.59 5.38 -9.22
C ILE A 48 15.69 4.23 -8.74
N MET A 49 14.43 4.58 -8.46
CA MET A 49 13.37 3.64 -8.14
C MET A 49 12.46 3.45 -9.35
N ARG A 50 12.16 2.20 -9.69
CA ARG A 50 11.25 1.87 -10.78
C ARG A 50 9.85 1.65 -10.24
N LEU A 51 8.88 2.31 -10.86
CA LEU A 51 7.46 2.23 -10.54
C LEU A 51 6.66 2.43 -11.82
N LYS A 52 5.57 1.69 -12.02
CA LYS A 52 4.65 1.92 -13.15
C LYS A 52 4.07 3.34 -13.11
N ARG A 53 4.04 4.05 -14.25
CA ARG A 53 3.47 5.40 -14.36
C ARG A 53 1.95 5.36 -14.35
N VAL A 54 1.36 5.09 -13.20
CA VAL A 54 -0.08 5.19 -13.03
C VAL A 54 -0.44 6.69 -13.06
N PRO A 55 -1.17 7.17 -14.07
CA PRO A 55 -1.59 8.56 -14.19
C PRO A 55 -2.34 9.00 -12.94
N ALA A 56 -2.33 10.31 -12.68
CA ALA A 56 -3.00 10.90 -11.53
C ALA A 56 -4.51 10.54 -11.50
N LYS A 57 -5.08 10.67 -10.30
CA LYS A 57 -6.44 10.28 -9.87
C LYS A 57 -7.61 10.71 -10.77
N ASP A 58 -7.38 11.49 -11.82
CA ASP A 58 -8.39 12.10 -12.66
C ASP A 58 -8.86 11.17 -13.80
N HIS A 59 -8.13 10.09 -14.08
CA HIS A 59 -8.46 9.12 -15.15
C HIS A 59 -9.06 7.80 -14.65
N LEU A 60 -9.00 7.54 -13.33
CA LEU A 60 -9.51 6.33 -12.72
C LEU A 60 -10.34 6.68 -11.48
N ALA A 61 -11.40 5.93 -11.23
CA ALA A 61 -12.08 6.01 -9.95
C ALA A 61 -11.08 5.68 -8.82
N LYS A 62 -11.19 6.39 -7.69
CA LYS A 62 -10.20 6.32 -6.59
C LYS A 62 -9.89 4.88 -6.13
N HIS A 63 -10.90 4.01 -6.05
CA HIS A 63 -10.74 2.61 -5.64
C HIS A 63 -9.99 1.77 -6.69
N CYS A 64 -10.23 1.99 -7.98
CA CYS A 64 -9.46 1.36 -9.05
C CYS A 64 -8.00 1.78 -9.03
N TRP A 65 -7.74 3.08 -8.88
CA TRP A 65 -6.38 3.60 -8.72
C TRP A 65 -5.70 3.00 -7.48
N LEU A 66 -6.42 2.87 -6.37
CA LEU A 66 -5.91 2.25 -5.16
C LEU A 66 -5.50 0.78 -5.39
N TYR A 67 -6.30 -0.01 -6.11
CA TYR A 67 -5.97 -1.40 -6.41
C TYR A 67 -4.64 -1.53 -7.15
N VAL A 68 -4.48 -0.73 -8.21
CA VAL A 68 -3.26 -0.72 -9.02
C VAL A 68 -2.05 -0.31 -8.18
N MET A 69 -2.17 0.80 -7.44
CA MET A 69 -1.05 1.32 -6.65
C MET A 69 -0.67 0.43 -5.48
N VAL A 70 -1.64 -0.18 -4.79
CA VAL A 70 -1.37 -1.13 -3.70
C VAL A 70 -0.64 -2.35 -4.24
N HIS A 71 -1.05 -2.89 -5.40
CA HIS A 71 -0.36 -4.02 -6.01
C HIS A 71 1.09 -3.67 -6.35
N GLU A 72 1.29 -2.61 -7.14
CA GLU A 72 2.61 -2.24 -7.64
C GLU A 72 3.55 -1.85 -6.50
N LEU A 73 3.12 -1.00 -5.56
CA LEU A 73 3.97 -0.56 -4.45
C LEU A 73 4.28 -1.70 -3.47
N SER A 74 3.37 -2.67 -3.26
CA SER A 74 3.66 -3.85 -2.43
C SER A 74 4.90 -4.59 -2.97
N ASN A 75 4.90 -4.88 -4.28
CA ASN A 75 5.99 -5.58 -4.94
C ASN A 75 7.30 -4.78 -4.88
N ARG A 76 7.23 -3.46 -5.13
CA ARG A 76 8.42 -2.59 -5.08
C ARG A 76 9.01 -2.45 -3.68
N LEU A 77 8.17 -2.30 -2.66
CA LEU A 77 8.62 -2.21 -1.27
C LEU A 77 9.26 -3.51 -0.81
N GLU A 78 8.67 -4.67 -1.13
CA GLU A 78 9.25 -5.97 -0.79
C GLU A 78 10.65 -6.14 -1.41
N LEU A 79 10.82 -5.78 -2.69
CA LEU A 79 12.13 -5.79 -3.34
C LEU A 79 13.13 -4.79 -2.72
N LEU A 80 12.63 -3.64 -2.24
CA LEU A 80 13.45 -2.62 -1.61
C LEU A 80 13.97 -3.07 -0.24
N VAL A 81 13.15 -3.78 0.55
CA VAL A 81 13.55 -4.36 1.86
C VAL A 81 14.83 -5.19 1.72
N TYR A 82 14.92 -6.05 0.70
CA TYR A 82 16.07 -6.94 0.48
C TYR A 82 17.38 -6.23 0.16
N LYS A 83 17.36 -4.91 -0.12
CA LYS A 83 18.57 -4.11 -0.34
C LYS A 83 19.22 -3.61 0.95
N PHE A 84 18.54 -3.75 2.09
CA PHE A 84 19.03 -3.29 3.38
C PHE A 84 19.43 -4.44 4.29
N SER A 85 20.43 -4.21 5.15
CA SER A 85 20.77 -5.13 6.22
C SER A 85 19.59 -5.29 7.19
N THR A 86 19.29 -6.53 7.59
CA THR A 86 18.21 -6.87 8.53
C THR A 86 18.32 -6.18 9.89
N THR A 87 19.53 -5.73 10.25
CA THR A 87 19.80 -4.98 11.49
C THR A 87 19.63 -3.46 11.35
N SER A 88 19.43 -2.94 10.13
CA SER A 88 19.33 -1.51 9.88
C SER A 88 17.94 -0.96 10.22
N GLN A 89 17.87 0.31 10.61
CA GLN A 89 16.59 0.97 10.84
C GLN A 89 15.77 1.08 9.54
N ASN A 90 16.42 1.29 8.38
CA ASN A 90 15.73 1.35 7.10
C ASN A 90 15.03 0.02 6.75
N TYR A 91 15.68 -1.11 7.02
CA TYR A 91 15.05 -2.43 6.86
C TYR A 91 13.78 -2.57 7.71
N ARG A 92 13.81 -2.11 8.96
CA ARG A 92 12.65 -2.14 9.86
C ARG A 92 11.50 -1.28 9.33
N ILE A 93 11.78 -0.02 8.99
CA ILE A 93 10.75 0.90 8.46
C ILE A 93 10.15 0.33 7.17
N LEU A 94 10.97 -0.16 6.24
CA LEU A 94 10.50 -0.77 5.00
C LEU A 94 9.68 -2.03 5.25
N GLY A 95 10.08 -2.88 6.20
CA GLY A 95 9.32 -4.07 6.60
C GLY A 95 7.95 -3.72 7.16
N ASP A 96 7.87 -2.68 7.99
CA ASP A 96 6.61 -2.18 8.53
C ASP A 96 5.71 -1.60 7.43
N LEU A 97 6.28 -0.86 6.46
CA LEU A 97 5.54 -0.37 5.30
C LEU A 97 5.04 -1.53 4.41
N SER A 98 5.86 -2.54 4.14
CA SER A 98 5.44 -3.74 3.41
C SER A 98 4.31 -4.48 4.11
N LEU A 99 4.33 -4.55 5.44
CA LEU A 99 3.23 -5.10 6.24
C LEU A 99 1.95 -4.28 6.04
N ILE A 100 2.02 -2.95 6.17
CA ILE A 100 0.87 -2.06 5.96
C ILE A 100 0.23 -2.29 4.58
N PHE A 101 1.04 -2.33 3.52
CA PHE A 101 0.54 -2.56 2.15
C PHE A 101 -0.13 -3.93 1.99
N ARG A 102 0.42 -4.98 2.62
CA ARG A 102 -0.21 -6.30 2.64
C ARG A 102 -1.57 -6.29 3.36
N GLU A 103 -1.67 -5.59 4.48
CA GLU A 103 -2.95 -5.46 5.19
C GLU A 103 -3.97 -4.64 4.38
N ILE A 104 -3.54 -3.57 3.70
CA ILE A 104 -4.40 -2.82 2.77
C ILE A 104 -4.88 -3.73 1.63
N ARG A 105 -3.99 -4.50 1.00
CA ARG A 105 -4.32 -5.47 -0.06
C ARG A 105 -5.42 -6.43 0.37
N ASN A 106 -5.32 -6.98 1.59
CA ASN A 106 -6.31 -7.89 2.14
C ASN A 106 -7.63 -7.17 2.43
N CYS A 107 -7.56 -5.97 3.02
CA CYS A 107 -8.72 -5.15 3.34
C CYS A 107 -9.55 -4.79 2.11
N VAL A 108 -8.91 -4.38 1.02
CA VAL A 108 -9.62 -3.93 -0.19
C VAL A 108 -10.00 -5.09 -1.12
N HIS A 109 -9.87 -6.34 -0.66
CA HIS A 109 -10.17 -7.54 -1.43
C HIS A 109 -9.48 -7.57 -2.80
N LEU A 110 -8.22 -7.09 -2.87
CA LEU A 110 -7.50 -6.89 -4.13
C LEU A 110 -7.45 -8.15 -5.02
N ASN A 111 -7.43 -9.33 -4.41
CA ASN A 111 -7.40 -10.60 -5.14
C ASN A 111 -8.60 -10.78 -6.09
N GLU A 112 -9.73 -10.13 -5.80
CA GLU A 112 -10.93 -10.15 -6.66
C GLU A 112 -10.80 -9.19 -7.86
N GLN A 113 -9.79 -8.32 -7.86
CA GLN A 113 -9.58 -7.27 -8.87
C GLN A 113 -8.28 -7.47 -9.66
N MET A 114 -7.62 -8.62 -9.48
CA MET A 114 -6.30 -8.91 -10.05
C MET A 114 -6.28 -8.88 -11.58
N GLU A 115 -7.34 -9.35 -12.24
CA GLU A 115 -7.45 -9.30 -13.71
C GLU A 115 -7.35 -7.85 -14.23
N PHE A 116 -8.12 -6.94 -13.65
CA PHE A 116 -8.05 -5.50 -13.97
C PHE A 116 -6.66 -4.92 -13.68
N VAL A 117 -6.07 -5.28 -12.53
CA VAL A 117 -4.75 -4.74 -12.14
C VAL A 117 -3.66 -5.18 -13.10
N GLU A 118 -3.62 -6.46 -13.46
CA GLU A 118 -2.64 -7.01 -14.40
C GLU A 118 -2.80 -6.40 -15.79
N GLU A 119 -4.03 -6.37 -16.31
CA GLU A 119 -4.34 -5.75 -17.61
C GLU A 119 -3.95 -4.26 -17.62
N TYR A 120 -4.23 -3.53 -16.54
CA TYR A 120 -3.86 -2.13 -16.44
C TYR A 120 -2.34 -1.93 -16.42
N LEU A 121 -1.61 -2.69 -15.60
CA LEU A 121 -0.16 -2.55 -15.45
C LEU A 121 0.60 -2.99 -16.70
N ASP A 122 0.08 -3.92 -17.49
CA ASP A 122 0.67 -4.33 -18.77
C ASP A 122 0.58 -3.23 -19.83
N ASN A 123 -0.46 -2.40 -19.76
CA ASN A 123 -0.67 -1.28 -20.68
C ASN A 123 0.05 0.01 -20.27
N VAL A 124 0.69 0.04 -19.09
CA VAL A 124 1.36 1.23 -18.56
C VAL A 124 2.89 1.07 -18.57
N SER A 125 3.56 2.14 -18.97
CA SER A 125 5.03 2.18 -19.03
C SER A 125 5.67 2.25 -17.64
N ASP A 126 6.89 1.71 -17.53
CA ASP A 126 7.72 1.92 -16.35
C ASP A 126 8.20 3.37 -16.27
N GLY A 127 8.15 3.94 -15.06
CA GLY A 127 8.72 5.22 -14.71
C GLY A 127 9.95 5.08 -13.81
N GLU A 128 10.79 6.10 -13.85
CA GLU A 128 11.97 6.26 -13.01
C GLU A 128 11.72 7.41 -12.03
N PHE A 129 11.86 7.14 -10.75
CA PHE A 129 11.55 8.05 -9.67
C PHE A 129 12.74 8.18 -8.73
N VAL A 130 13.04 9.40 -8.30
CA VAL A 130 13.92 9.63 -7.16
C VAL A 130 13.21 9.18 -5.87
N PRO A 131 13.93 8.93 -4.75
CA PRO A 131 13.32 8.40 -3.53
C PRO A 131 12.13 9.23 -3.05
N ARG A 132 12.25 10.57 -3.09
CA ARG A 132 11.18 11.48 -2.66
C ARG A 132 9.89 11.23 -3.44
N ASP A 133 9.96 11.12 -4.77
CA ASP A 133 8.76 10.97 -5.60
C ASP A 133 8.15 9.56 -5.50
N PHE A 134 8.98 8.54 -5.35
CA PHE A 134 8.51 7.19 -5.04
C PHE A 134 7.74 7.16 -3.71
N PHE A 135 8.29 7.73 -2.64
CA PHE A 135 7.63 7.74 -1.34
C PHE A 135 6.45 8.73 -1.27
N ASN A 136 6.39 9.76 -2.13
CA ASN A 136 5.18 10.54 -2.36
C ASN A 136 4.04 9.70 -2.94
N SER A 137 4.36 8.69 -3.76
CA SER A 137 3.36 7.74 -4.28
C SER A 137 2.84 6.82 -3.16
N VAL A 138 3.72 6.42 -2.23
CA VAL A 138 3.35 5.66 -1.02
C VAL A 138 2.37 6.46 -0.15
N THR A 139 2.71 7.69 0.22
CA THR A 139 1.85 8.52 1.07
C THR A 139 0.53 8.86 0.40
N SER A 140 0.55 9.16 -0.91
CA SER A 140 -0.66 9.38 -1.70
C SER A 140 -1.59 8.17 -1.71
N THR A 141 -1.02 6.96 -1.71
CA THR A 141 -1.79 5.70 -1.63
C THR A 141 -2.47 5.56 -0.28
N PHE A 142 -1.77 5.89 0.81
CA PHE A 142 -2.37 5.89 2.15
C PHE A 142 -3.51 6.89 2.29
N ASP A 143 -3.37 8.08 1.69
CA ASP A 143 -4.42 9.10 1.76
C ASP A 143 -5.66 8.68 0.96
N VAL A 144 -5.50 8.05 -0.21
CA VAL A 144 -6.63 7.47 -0.95
C VAL A 144 -7.27 6.33 -0.15
N PHE A 145 -6.49 5.47 0.49
CA PHE A 145 -7.03 4.42 1.33
C PHE A 145 -7.90 4.99 2.49
N LYS A 146 -7.43 6.05 3.16
CA LYS A 146 -8.20 6.73 4.22
C LYS A 146 -9.51 7.31 3.68
N ASP A 147 -9.49 7.93 2.51
CA ASP A 147 -10.68 8.49 1.85
C ASP A 147 -11.73 7.41 1.55
N ILE A 148 -11.28 6.21 1.15
CA ILE A 148 -12.12 5.13 0.67
C ILE A 148 -12.69 4.27 1.80
N ASN A 149 -11.99 4.13 2.92
CA ASN A 149 -12.36 3.20 4.01
C ASN A 149 -13.75 3.47 4.64
N ASN A 150 -14.38 4.61 4.33
CA ASN A 150 -15.75 4.95 4.78
C ASN A 150 -16.76 5.12 3.63
N THR A 151 -16.39 4.76 2.39
CA THR A 151 -17.18 5.01 1.19
C THR A 151 -17.41 3.70 0.44
N ASN A 152 -18.68 3.39 0.17
CA ASN A 152 -19.04 2.21 -0.63
C ASN A 152 -18.96 2.58 -2.12
N TYR A 153 -18.08 1.93 -2.88
CA TYR A 153 -17.92 2.16 -4.31
C TYR A 153 -18.62 1.05 -5.10
N ASN A 154 -19.61 1.42 -5.91
CA ASN A 154 -20.38 0.50 -6.76
C ASN A 154 -19.92 0.51 -8.24
N THR A 155 -18.93 1.32 -8.59
CA THR A 155 -18.37 1.41 -9.94
C THR A 155 -17.42 0.24 -10.18
N THR A 156 -17.54 -0.40 -11.34
CA THR A 156 -16.59 -1.43 -11.80
C THR A 156 -15.32 -0.78 -12.35
N CYS A 157 -14.17 -1.39 -12.09
CA CYS A 157 -12.91 -0.96 -12.67
C CYS A 157 -12.76 -1.47 -14.10
N VAL A 158 -12.44 -0.57 -15.02
CA VAL A 158 -12.23 -0.87 -16.44
C VAL A 158 -10.97 -0.15 -16.88
N VAL A 159 -10.14 -0.82 -17.69
CA VAL A 159 -8.94 -0.20 -18.26
C VAL A 159 -9.37 0.89 -19.24
N PRO A 160 -8.88 2.14 -19.09
CA PRO A 160 -9.17 3.21 -20.04
C PRO A 160 -8.69 2.84 -21.45
N THR A 161 -9.51 3.07 -22.47
CA THR A 161 -9.19 2.72 -23.87
C THR A 161 -8.31 3.75 -24.58
N SER A 162 -8.07 4.92 -23.98
CA SER A 162 -7.17 5.95 -24.48
C SER A 162 -5.87 5.98 -23.67
N ASP A 163 -4.76 6.15 -24.38
CA ASP A 163 -3.43 6.33 -23.78
C ASP A 163 -3.47 7.52 -22.81
N PRO A 164 -3.22 7.33 -21.50
CA PRO A 164 -3.33 8.42 -20.54
C PRO A 164 -2.28 9.52 -20.72
N GLU A 165 -1.25 9.32 -21.55
CA GLU A 165 -0.32 10.40 -21.93
C GLU A 165 -0.85 11.27 -23.10
N LEU A 166 -1.89 10.83 -23.80
CA LEU A 166 -2.57 11.59 -24.85
C LEU A 166 -3.88 12.14 -24.30
N GLY A 167 -3.79 13.29 -23.62
CA GLY A 167 -4.95 14.12 -23.33
C GLY A 167 -5.74 14.35 -24.61
N GLU A 168 -6.95 13.79 -24.67
CA GLU A 168 -7.91 14.15 -25.71
C GLU A 168 -8.32 15.60 -25.50
N TYR A 169 -7.79 16.47 -26.37
CA TYR A 169 -8.49 17.68 -26.74
C TYR A 169 -9.82 17.29 -27.37
N CYS A 170 -10.92 17.53 -26.65
CA CYS A 170 -12.23 17.90 -27.18
C CYS A 170 -12.81 19.02 -26.31
#